data_AF-A0A3P7L9B0-F1
#
_entry.id   AF-A0A3P7L9B0-F1
#
_cell.length_a   1.000
_cell.length_b   1.000
_cell.length_c   1.000
_cell.angle_alpha   90.00
_cell.angle_beta   90.00
_cell.angle_gamma   90.00
#
_symmetry.space_group_name_H-M   'P 1'
#
loop_
_entity.id
_entity.type
_entity.pdbx_description
1 polymer ?
#
loop_
_entity_poly.entity_id
_entity_poly.type
_entity_poly.pdbx_seq_one_letter_code
_entity_poly.pdbx_strand_id
1 'polypeptide(L)'
;MLFVTVMERIFFRSYHLPTLNIPKFNEISVSSWIRVMNMSTITDFGTMSGPSFHCLSAGIGLFFTLLIFCETMLNSITALKPKAKKPSPVIMDHILTNVVFPLISVFLGWPFMSGVPVRTIANTMALVKLEPHPPPGKPAQ
;
A
#
# COMPACT_ATOMS: atom_id res chain seq x y z
N MET A 1 9.08 17.44 -10.41
CA MET A 1 10.10 16.36 -10.37
C MET A 1 11.06 16.45 -11.55
N LEU A 2 10.59 16.44 -12.81
CA LEU A 2 11.46 16.55 -13.99
C LEU A 2 12.45 17.74 -13.94
N PHE A 3 11.98 18.93 -13.57
CA PHE A 3 12.84 20.11 -13.44
C PHE A 3 14.01 19.90 -12.46
N VAL A 4 13.73 19.38 -11.26
CA VAL A 4 14.74 19.11 -10.23
C VAL A 4 15.72 18.04 -10.70
N THR A 5 15.24 16.99 -11.36
CA THR A 5 16.11 15.95 -11.96
C THR A 5 17.02 16.53 -13.06
N VAL A 6 16.52 17.46 -13.88
CA VAL A 6 17.33 18.13 -14.92
C VAL A 6 18.38 19.04 -14.28
N MET A 7 18.02 19.80 -13.24
CA MET A 7 18.96 20.64 -12.50
C MET A 7 20.06 19.81 -11.82
N GLU A 8 19.69 18.68 -11.22
CA GLU A 8 20.63 17.72 -10.63
C GLU A 8 21.65 17.24 -11.67
N ARG A 9 21.18 16.78 -12.84
CA ARG A 9 22.06 16.30 -13.91
C ARG A 9 22.97 17.36 -14.52
N ILE A 10 22.56 18.63 -14.55
CA ILE A 10 23.35 19.72 -15.16
C ILE A 10 24.34 20.31 -14.15
N PHE A 11 23.86 20.72 -12.98
CA PHE A 11 24.66 21.51 -12.03
C PHE A 11 25.35 20.65 -10.96
N PHE A 12 24.76 19.50 -10.61
CA PHE A 12 25.23 18.67 -9.49
C PHE A 12 25.83 17.34 -9.95
N ARG A 13 26.17 17.21 -11.24
CA ARG A 13 26.74 15.99 -11.84
C ARG A 13 27.97 15.44 -11.12
N SER A 14 28.76 16.29 -10.48
CA SER A 14 29.96 15.89 -9.75
C SER A 14 29.67 15.31 -8.36
N TYR A 15 28.44 15.42 -7.87
CA TYR A 15 28.01 14.89 -6.57
C TYR A 15 27.29 13.55 -6.75
N HIS A 16 27.67 12.55 -5.94
CA HIS A 16 27.00 11.25 -5.93
C HIS A 16 25.76 11.31 -5.03
N LEU A 17 24.65 11.76 -5.60
CA LEU A 17 23.37 11.78 -4.91
C LEU A 17 22.72 10.39 -4.95
N PRO A 18 22.05 9.94 -3.86
CA PRO A 18 21.35 8.67 -3.86
C PRO A 18 20.15 8.73 -4.82
N THR A 19 20.17 7.91 -5.86
CA THR A 19 19.08 7.78 -6.84
C THR A 19 18.23 6.55 -6.57
N LEU A 20 17.02 6.52 -7.14
CA LEU A 20 16.15 5.35 -7.08
C LEU A 20 16.86 4.15 -7.72
N ASN A 21 17.13 3.11 -6.93
CA ASN A 21 17.73 1.88 -7.41
C ASN A 21 16.64 0.95 -7.96
N ILE A 22 16.50 0.93 -9.29
CA ILE A 22 15.63 -0.01 -9.98
C ILE A 22 16.52 -1.15 -10.49
N PRO A 23 16.30 -2.41 -10.07
CA PRO A 23 17.09 -3.53 -10.55
C PRO A 23 16.96 -3.65 -12.07
N LYS A 24 18.06 -4.01 -12.73
CA LYS A 24 18.06 -4.18 -14.19
C LYS A 24 17.20 -5.38 -14.57
N PHE A 25 16.58 -5.35 -15.75
CA PHE A 25 15.67 -6.41 -16.22
C PHE A 25 16.30 -7.82 -16.17
N ASN A 26 17.60 -7.94 -16.41
CA ASN A 26 18.35 -9.19 -16.36
C ASN A 26 18.66 -9.70 -14.94
N GLU A 27 18.52 -8.86 -13.91
CA GLU A 27 18.66 -9.23 -12.49
C GLU A 27 17.30 -9.55 -11.85
N ILE A 28 16.20 -9.27 -12.56
CA ILE A 28 14.85 -9.57 -12.12
C ILE A 28 14.51 -11.01 -12.52
N SER A 29 14.53 -11.89 -11.53
CA SER A 29 13.94 -13.21 -11.69
C SER A 29 12.41 -13.08 -11.74
N VAL A 30 11.78 -13.39 -12.87
CA VAL A 30 10.30 -13.46 -12.94
C VAL A 30 9.76 -14.52 -11.97
N SER A 31 10.53 -15.57 -11.66
CA SER A 31 10.14 -16.57 -10.66
C SER A 31 10.22 -16.04 -9.22
N SER A 32 10.86 -14.90 -8.96
CA SER A 32 10.78 -14.23 -7.67
C SER A 32 9.51 -13.40 -7.49
N TRP A 33 8.74 -13.17 -8.56
CA TRP A 33 7.49 -12.39 -8.49
C TRP A 33 6.32 -13.24 -7.99
N ILE A 34 6.35 -14.54 -8.27
CA ILE A 34 5.31 -15.47 -7.86
C ILE A 34 6.00 -16.68 -7.24
N ARG A 35 5.95 -16.75 -5.91
CA ARG A 35 6.41 -17.90 -5.15
C ARG A 35 5.19 -18.64 -4.63
N VAL A 36 4.66 -19.54 -5.46
CA VAL A 36 3.48 -20.33 -5.09
C VAL A 36 3.76 -21.15 -3.84
N MET A 37 2.82 -21.13 -2.90
CA MET A 37 2.87 -21.97 -1.70
C MET A 37 3.07 -23.44 -2.06
N ASN A 38 4.11 -24.07 -1.50
CA ASN A 38 4.30 -25.50 -1.67
C ASN A 38 3.36 -26.28 -0.74
N MET A 39 2.37 -26.94 -1.31
CA MET A 39 1.38 -27.73 -0.56
C MET A 39 2.00 -28.93 0.16
N SER A 40 3.14 -29.45 -0.32
CA SER A 40 3.79 -30.62 0.28
C SER A 40 4.44 -30.34 1.65
N THR A 41 4.62 -29.06 2.00
CA THR A 41 5.28 -28.63 3.24
C THR A 41 4.32 -27.95 4.21
N ILE A 42 2.99 -28.03 3.98
CA ILE A 42 1.99 -27.34 4.81
C ILE A 42 1.96 -27.83 6.26
N THR A 43 2.27 -29.10 6.48
CA THR A 43 2.30 -29.72 7.80
C THR A 43 3.71 -29.80 8.39
N ASP A 44 4.69 -29.17 7.75
CA ASP A 44 6.04 -29.08 8.28
C ASP A 44 6.13 -27.89 9.25
N PHE A 45 5.92 -28.18 10.53
CA PHE A 45 5.98 -27.19 11.62
C PHE A 45 7.40 -27.04 12.19
N GLY A 46 8.41 -27.67 11.58
CA GLY A 46 9.78 -27.67 12.08
C GLY A 46 9.88 -28.18 13.52
N THR A 47 10.46 -27.38 14.41
CA THR A 47 10.65 -27.72 15.83
C THR A 47 9.44 -27.38 16.72
N MET A 48 8.40 -26.74 16.17
CA MET A 48 7.21 -26.33 16.93
C MET A 48 6.08 -27.34 16.78
N SER A 49 5.26 -27.49 17.83
CA SER A 49 4.02 -28.25 17.70
C SER A 49 3.00 -27.51 16.82
N GLY A 50 2.20 -28.25 16.05
CA GLY A 50 1.14 -27.68 15.20
C GLY A 50 0.20 -26.72 15.95
N PRO A 51 -0.32 -27.07 17.15
CA PRO A 51 -1.15 -26.16 17.94
C PRO A 51 -0.44 -24.85 18.30
N SER A 52 0.83 -24.91 18.71
CA SER A 52 1.62 -23.71 19.03
C SER A 52 1.84 -22.83 17.80
N PHE A 53 2.11 -23.44 16.65
CA PHE A 53 2.30 -22.72 15.38
C PHE A 53 1.02 -21.99 14.95
N HIS A 54 -0.14 -22.66 15.01
CA HIS A 54 -1.43 -22.04 14.67
C HIS A 54 -1.81 -20.93 15.66
N CYS A 55 -1.56 -21.11 16.95
CA CYS A 55 -1.81 -20.09 17.97
C CYS A 55 -0.96 -18.83 17.73
N LEU A 56 0.33 -19.00 17.49
CA LEU A 56 1.24 -17.89 17.18
C LEU A 56 0.81 -17.18 15.88
N SER A 57 0.50 -17.94 14.84
CA SER A 57 0.03 -17.41 13.57
C SER A 57 -1.28 -16.65 13.70
N ALA A 58 -2.22 -17.13 14.53
CA ALA A 58 -3.47 -16.44 14.83
C ALA A 58 -3.22 -15.13 15.57
N GLY A 59 -2.30 -15.11 16.55
CA GLY A 59 -1.92 -13.89 17.26
C GLY A 59 -1.28 -12.84 16.35
N ILE A 60 -0.34 -13.25 15.51
CA ILE A 60 0.30 -12.39 14.50
C ILE A 60 -0.74 -11.90 13.48
N GLY A 61 -1.59 -12.80 12.98
CA GLY A 61 -2.65 -12.48 12.03
C GLY A 61 -3.61 -11.43 12.59
N LEU A 62 -4.09 -11.61 13.83
CA LEU A 62 -4.96 -10.65 14.49
C LEU A 62 -4.31 -9.27 14.62
N PHE A 63 -3.04 -9.22 15.00
CA PHE A 63 -2.30 -7.96 15.09
C PHE A 63 -2.21 -7.26 13.73
N PHE A 64 -1.83 -7.97 12.66
CA PHE A 64 -1.78 -7.40 11.31
C PHE A 64 -3.16 -6.96 10.80
N THR A 65 -4.21 -7.74 11.06
CA THR A 65 -5.58 -7.37 10.69
C THR A 65 -5.99 -6.05 11.34
N LEU A 66 -5.66 -5.84 12.62
CA LEU A 66 -5.95 -4.57 13.30
C LEU A 66 -5.19 -3.39 12.67
N LEU A 67 -3.91 -3.58 12.32
CA LEU A 67 -3.12 -2.54 11.67
C LEU A 67 -3.68 -2.16 10.29
N ILE A 68 -3.93 -3.16 9.43
CA ILE A 68 -4.48 -2.95 8.09
C ILE A 68 -5.88 -2.34 8.18
N PHE A 69 -6.70 -2.77 9.14
CA PHE A 69 -8.01 -2.19 9.41
C PHE A 69 -7.90 -0.70 9.77
N CYS A 70 -7.07 -0.35 10.77
CA CYS A 70 -6.88 1.04 11.18
C CYS A 70 -6.40 1.92 10.02
N GLU A 71 -5.42 1.47 9.26
CA GLU A 71 -4.92 2.21 8.11
C GLU A 71 -5.98 2.35 7.01
N THR A 72 -6.70 1.28 6.68
CA THR A 72 -7.77 1.32 5.66
C THR A 72 -8.88 2.28 6.08
N MET A 73 -9.32 2.25 7.34
CA MET A 73 -10.30 3.20 7.88
C MET A 73 -9.83 4.65 7.76
N LEU A 74 -8.60 4.95 8.14
CA LEU A 74 -8.03 6.30 8.01
C LEU A 74 -7.96 6.75 6.55
N ASN A 75 -7.63 5.84 5.63
CA ASN A 75 -7.65 6.12 4.20
C ASN A 75 -9.06 6.43 3.69
N SER A 76 -10.06 5.64 4.06
CA SER A 76 -11.45 5.88 3.64
C SER A 76 -11.98 7.23 4.15
N ILE A 77 -11.68 7.59 5.41
CA ILE A 77 -12.09 8.89 5.98
C ILE A 77 -11.39 10.04 5.26
N THR A 78 -10.08 9.94 5.02
CA THR A 78 -9.30 11.00 4.37
C THR A 78 -9.68 11.18 2.90
N ALA A 79 -10.00 10.10 2.18
CA ALA A 79 -10.49 10.15 0.81
C ALA A 79 -11.86 10.81 0.68
N LEU A 80 -12.71 10.69 1.70
CA LEU A 80 -14.05 11.29 1.75
C LEU A 80 -14.07 12.75 2.22
N LYS A 81 -12.94 13.27 2.73
CA LYS A 81 -12.80 14.66 3.17
C LYS A 81 -13.17 15.68 2.08
N PRO A 82 -12.65 15.58 0.84
CA PRO A 82 -13.21 16.35 -0.27
C PRO A 82 -14.60 15.76 -0.57
N LYS A 83 -15.64 16.60 -0.52
CA LYS A 83 -17.06 16.23 -0.61
C LYS A 83 -17.41 15.58 -1.96
N ALA A 84 -16.97 14.35 -2.15
CA ALA A 84 -17.15 13.60 -3.37
C ALA A 84 -18.63 13.32 -3.59
N LYS A 85 -19.08 13.46 -4.84
CA LYS A 85 -20.50 13.26 -5.20
C LYS A 85 -20.96 11.81 -4.99
N LYS A 86 -20.04 10.85 -5.03
CA LYS A 86 -20.33 9.41 -4.89
C LYS A 86 -19.90 8.92 -3.50
N PRO A 87 -20.71 8.11 -2.82
CA PRO A 87 -20.32 7.51 -1.55
C PRO A 87 -19.18 6.51 -1.76
N SER A 88 -18.25 6.43 -0.80
CA SER A 88 -17.17 5.44 -0.82
C SER A 88 -17.66 4.11 -0.26
N PRO A 89 -17.36 2.96 -0.92
CA PRO A 89 -17.74 1.65 -0.43
C PRO A 89 -16.76 1.15 0.65
N VAL A 90 -16.73 1.82 1.81
CA VAL A 90 -15.77 1.55 2.89
C VAL A 90 -15.71 0.07 3.28
N ILE A 91 -16.87 -0.58 3.39
CA ILE A 91 -16.95 -2.01 3.77
C ILE A 91 -16.26 -2.90 2.72
N MET A 92 -16.41 -2.58 1.43
CA MET A 92 -15.81 -3.34 0.35
C MET A 92 -14.28 -3.22 0.38
N ASP A 93 -13.78 -2.01 0.66
CA ASP A 93 -12.35 -1.77 0.81
C ASP A 93 -11.77 -2.64 1.94
N HIS A 94 -12.48 -2.76 3.07
CA HIS A 94 -12.05 -3.60 4.19
C HIS A 94 -12.04 -5.09 3.86
N ILE A 95 -13.05 -5.60 3.14
CA ILE A 95 -13.08 -6.99 2.73
C ILE A 95 -11.90 -7.28 1.78
N LEU A 96 -11.65 -6.37 0.84
CA LEU A 96 -10.56 -6.51 -0.12
C LEU A 96 -9.20 -6.47 0.59
N THR A 97 -8.95 -5.51 1.48
CA THR A 97 -7.64 -5.32 2.11
C THR A 97 -7.34 -6.26 3.28
N ASN A 98 -8.35 -6.67 4.06
CA ASN A 98 -8.13 -7.56 5.21
C ASN A 98 -8.32 -9.05 4.90
N VAL A 99 -9.06 -9.41 3.84
CA VAL A 99 -9.39 -10.81 3.55
C VAL A 99 -8.82 -11.23 2.20
N VAL A 100 -9.29 -10.62 1.12
CA VAL A 100 -8.97 -11.10 -0.24
C VAL A 100 -7.49 -10.93 -0.56
N PHE A 101 -6.95 -9.73 -0.33
CA PHE A 101 -5.56 -9.42 -0.69
C PHE A 101 -4.53 -10.19 0.14
N PRO A 102 -4.66 -10.33 1.47
CA PRO A 102 -3.74 -11.14 2.27
C PRO A 102 -3.77 -12.62 1.86
N LEU A 103 -4.94 -13.19 1.55
CA LEU A 103 -5.04 -14.57 1.07
C LEU A 103 -4.26 -14.76 -0.24
N ILE A 104 -4.49 -13.88 -1.23
CA ILE A 104 -3.72 -13.89 -2.48
C ILE A 104 -2.22 -13.75 -2.21
N SER A 105 -1.85 -12.87 -1.29
CA SER A 105 -0.46 -12.61 -0.94
C SER A 105 0.23 -13.82 -0.32
N VAL A 106 -0.45 -14.57 0.54
CA VAL A 106 0.06 -15.84 1.09
C VAL A 106 0.29 -16.87 -0.01
N PHE A 107 -0.64 -16.99 -0.97
CA PHE A 107 -0.49 -17.96 -2.06
C PHE A 107 0.60 -17.59 -3.06
N LEU A 108 0.81 -16.31 -3.34
CA LEU A 108 1.77 -15.83 -4.35
C LEU A 108 3.12 -15.43 -3.75
N GLY A 109 3.25 -15.40 -2.42
CA GLY A 109 4.44 -14.90 -1.72
C GLY A 109 4.61 -13.39 -1.80
N TRP A 110 3.52 -12.63 -1.98
CA TRP A 110 3.56 -11.17 -2.01
C TRP A 110 3.59 -10.58 -0.60
N PRO A 111 4.17 -9.37 -0.43
CA PRO A 111 4.05 -8.65 0.83
C PRO A 111 2.59 -8.23 1.06
N PHE A 112 2.16 -8.24 2.32
CA PHE A 112 0.88 -7.64 2.68
C PHE A 112 0.92 -6.13 2.41
N MET A 113 -0.17 -5.62 1.87
CA MET A 113 -0.33 -4.20 1.58
C MET A 113 -1.52 -3.64 2.35
N SER A 114 -1.35 -2.40 2.78
CA SER A 114 -2.38 -1.57 3.38
C SER A 114 -2.52 -0.26 2.61
N GLY A 115 -3.56 0.51 2.92
CA GLY A 115 -3.71 1.85 2.34
C GLY A 115 -2.67 2.83 2.88
N VAL A 116 -2.30 3.85 2.10
CA VAL A 116 -1.35 4.89 2.54
C VAL A 116 -1.98 6.28 2.52
N PRO A 117 -2.31 6.87 3.69
CA PRO A 117 -3.11 8.10 3.79
C PRO A 117 -2.55 9.28 3.00
N VAL A 118 -1.22 9.47 3.03
CA VAL A 118 -0.57 10.58 2.30
C VAL A 118 -0.73 10.42 0.79
N ARG A 119 -0.56 9.20 0.26
CA ARG A 119 -0.74 8.93 -1.18
C ARG A 119 -2.21 9.07 -1.58
N THR A 120 -3.12 8.59 -0.74
CA THR A 120 -4.56 8.72 -0.94
C THR A 120 -4.96 10.19 -1.02
N ILE A 121 -4.56 11.02 -0.06
CA ILE A 121 -4.85 12.47 -0.05
C ILE A 121 -4.24 13.16 -1.28
N ALA A 122 -2.97 12.92 -1.57
CA ALA A 122 -2.31 13.54 -2.73
C ALA A 122 -3.02 13.19 -4.05
N ASN A 123 -3.41 11.92 -4.21
CA ASN A 123 -4.17 11.48 -5.37
C ASN A 123 -5.55 12.14 -5.44
N THR A 124 -6.27 12.21 -4.32
CA THR A 124 -7.59 12.85 -4.29
C THR A 124 -7.48 14.35 -4.57
N MET A 125 -6.51 15.06 -3.99
CA MET A 125 -6.28 16.49 -4.25
C MET A 125 -5.89 16.77 -5.70
N ALA A 126 -5.18 15.86 -6.37
CA ALA A 126 -4.88 15.99 -7.79
C ALA A 126 -6.14 15.89 -8.69
N LEU A 127 -7.20 15.24 -8.19
CA LEU A 127 -8.47 15.07 -8.90
C LEU A 127 -9.52 16.14 -8.52
N VAL A 128 -9.31 16.89 -7.44
CA VAL A 128 -10.20 17.96 -7.01
C VAL A 128 -10.05 19.16 -7.93
N LYS A 129 -11.17 19.65 -8.48
CA LYS A 129 -11.22 20.95 -9.17
C LYS A 129 -11.36 22.04 -8.11
N LEU A 130 -10.27 22.77 -7.87
CA LEU A 130 -10.31 23.98 -7.05
C LEU A 130 -10.83 25.14 -7.91
N GLU A 131 -11.79 25.90 -7.39
CA GLU A 131 -12.22 27.14 -8.02
C GLU A 131 -11.10 28.19 -7.88
N PRO A 132 -10.59 28.80 -8.97
CA PRO A 132 -9.49 29.76 -8.89
C PRO A 132 -9.85 31.04 -8.13
N HIS A 133 -11.14 31.40 -8.11
CA HIS A 133 -11.67 32.58 -7.45
C HIS A 133 -12.95 32.20 -6.69
N PRO A 134 -12.85 31.72 -5.44
CA PRO A 134 -14.03 31.47 -4.64
C PRO A 134 -14.72 32.81 -4.36
N PRO A 135 -16.05 32.91 -4.53
CA PRO A 135 -16.79 34.11 -4.16
C PRO A 135 -16.58 34.42 -2.66
N PRO A 136 -16.47 35.70 -2.26
CA PRO A 136 -16.20 36.07 -0.88
C PRO A 136 -17.24 35.43 0.05
N GLY A 137 -16.77 34.72 1.09
CA GLY A 137 -17.61 34.01 2.05
C GLY A 137 -17.84 32.51 1.75
N LYS A 138 -17.37 31.99 0.61
CA LYS A 138 -17.32 30.54 0.40
C LYS A 138 -16.13 29.98 1.20
N PRO A 139 -16.33 29.01 2.11
CA PRO A 139 -15.21 28.39 2.81
C PRO A 139 -14.27 27.78 1.78
N ALA A 140 -12.95 27.97 1.97
CA ALA A 140 -11.94 27.34 1.13
C ALA A 140 -12.16 25.82 1.19
N GLN A 141 -12.70 25.25 0.10
CA GLN A 141 -12.92 23.82 -0.09
C GLN A 141 -11.87 23.30 -1.07
#